data_AF-A0A8T7EMH2-F1
#
_entry.id   AF-A0A8T7EMH2-F1
#
_cell.length_a   1.000
_cell.length_b   1.000
_cell.length_c   1.000
_cell.angle_alpha   90.00
_cell.angle_beta   90.00
_cell.angle_gamma   90.00
#
_symmetry.space_group_name_H-M   'P 1'
#
loop_
_entity.id
_entity.type
_entity.pdbx_description
1 polymer ?
#
loop_
_entity_poly.entity_id
_entity_poly.type
_entity_poly.pdbx_seq_one_letter_code
_entity_poly.pdbx_strand_id
1 'polypeptide(L)'
;MPDDDAIRARIEALTAETGITPPDEPLPQQLTGGMCTIYGLDQFYKLFAARQMLTLLAFVKGVRAAHDAITAAGADPEYAMAVTTYLGLALDKVTDRNSTLCRWDLSFSGLASTFARQALPMVWDYVEANTVANNAGSYSLALGDMLGVLTQIPSGIPATVVRGSATIQPFETASVDAVVTDPPYYDNISYADLSDYFFVWLKRSLGALYPEHLSTEITPKKREAIAAPYRHDDDKNEARTFYEETMLQSFHEANRILKPNGLMVTVYAHKTTAGWSTLVDAMRRSGFEINEAWPIDTELAGPFDRAGHRCACIVVLLGSAQTRKRR
;
A
#
# COMPACT_ATOMS: atom_id res chain seq x y z
N MET A 1 -17.00 27.35 -17.00
CA MET A 1 -16.48 25.98 -17.07
C MET A 1 -17.43 25.17 -17.94
N PRO A 2 -16.96 24.13 -18.68
CA PRO A 2 -17.88 23.24 -19.38
C PRO A 2 -18.85 22.60 -18.38
N ASP A 3 -20.07 22.32 -18.83
CA ASP A 3 -21.04 21.56 -18.04
C ASP A 3 -20.65 20.07 -17.95
N ASP A 4 -21.33 19.35 -17.06
CA ASP A 4 -21.03 17.95 -16.77
C ASP A 4 -21.24 17.03 -17.98
N ASP A 5 -22.21 17.33 -18.84
CA ASP A 5 -22.49 16.53 -20.04
C ASP A 5 -21.38 16.69 -21.08
N ALA A 6 -20.87 17.91 -21.28
CA ALA A 6 -19.70 18.16 -22.11
C ALA A 6 -18.44 17.48 -21.56
N ILE A 7 -18.29 17.38 -20.24
CA ILE A 7 -17.17 16.67 -19.61
C ILE A 7 -17.31 15.15 -19.82
N ARG A 8 -18.51 14.59 -19.64
CA ARG A 8 -18.78 13.17 -19.89
C ARG A 8 -18.52 12.78 -21.34
N ALA A 9 -18.96 13.59 -22.30
CA ALA A 9 -18.66 13.38 -23.72
C ALA A 9 -17.14 13.36 -24.00
N ARG A 10 -16.34 14.17 -23.28
CA ARG A 10 -14.87 14.14 -23.39
C ARG A 10 -14.27 12.89 -22.77
N ILE A 11 -14.81 12.39 -21.66
CA ILE A 11 -14.39 11.12 -21.06
C ILE A 11 -14.66 9.97 -22.03
N GLU A 12 -15.84 9.94 -22.65
CA GLU A 12 -16.23 8.94 -23.65
C GLU A 12 -15.30 9.00 -24.87
N ALA A 13 -15.03 10.19 -25.39
CA ALA A 13 -14.10 10.38 -26.51
C ALA A 13 -12.68 9.90 -26.18
N LEU A 14 -12.16 10.24 -25.00
CA LEU A 14 -10.85 9.78 -24.53
C LEU A 14 -10.81 8.26 -24.38
N THR A 15 -11.88 7.66 -23.84
CA THR A 15 -12.00 6.22 -23.67
C THR A 15 -12.01 5.51 -25.04
N ALA A 16 -12.77 6.03 -26.00
CA ALA A 16 -12.83 5.48 -27.36
C ALA A 16 -11.49 5.61 -28.10
N GLU A 17 -10.76 6.70 -27.88
CA GLU A 17 -9.44 6.94 -28.50
C GLU A 17 -8.35 6.01 -27.93
N THR A 18 -8.33 5.83 -26.61
CA THR A 18 -7.17 5.24 -25.89
C THR A 18 -7.42 3.87 -25.29
N GLY A 19 -8.68 3.45 -25.18
CA GLY A 19 -9.10 2.28 -24.41
C GLY A 19 -8.93 2.43 -22.90
N ILE A 20 -8.57 3.63 -22.39
CA ILE A 20 -8.46 3.89 -20.95
C ILE A 20 -9.86 4.19 -20.41
N THR A 21 -10.39 3.29 -19.59
CA THR A 21 -11.72 3.43 -18.97
C THR A 21 -11.64 4.06 -17.58
N PRO A 22 -12.70 4.71 -17.09
CA PRO A 22 -12.87 4.97 -15.66
C PRO A 22 -12.76 3.68 -14.81
N PRO A 23 -12.35 3.76 -13.53
CA PRO A 23 -12.29 2.62 -12.63
C PRO A 23 -13.66 2.16 -12.15
N ASP A 24 -14.26 1.20 -12.85
CA ASP A 24 -15.56 0.58 -12.57
C ASP A 24 -15.49 -0.61 -11.62
N GLU A 25 -14.29 -0.95 -11.14
CA GLU A 25 -14.10 -1.96 -10.11
C GLU A 25 -14.87 -1.60 -8.81
N PRO A 26 -15.42 -2.60 -8.10
CA PRO A 26 -16.17 -2.36 -6.88
C PRO A 26 -15.25 -1.86 -5.76
N LEU A 27 -15.78 -1.01 -4.87
CA LEU A 27 -15.08 -0.69 -3.63
C LEU A 27 -15.00 -1.91 -2.71
N PRO A 28 -14.02 -1.95 -1.79
CA PRO A 28 -13.95 -3.00 -0.78
C PRO A 28 -15.24 -3.14 0.00
N GLN A 29 -15.55 -4.36 0.44
CA GLN A 29 -16.74 -4.62 1.25
C GLN A 29 -16.67 -3.88 2.59
N GLN A 30 -15.49 -3.85 3.20
CA GLN A 30 -15.29 -3.28 4.52
C GLN A 30 -13.86 -2.77 4.70
N LEU A 31 -13.72 -1.59 5.31
CA LEU A 31 -12.45 -1.04 5.77
C LEU A 31 -12.56 -0.64 7.25
N THR A 32 -11.49 -0.87 8.01
CA THR A 32 -11.36 -0.43 9.40
C THR A 32 -11.27 1.09 9.45
N GLY A 33 -12.39 1.76 9.77
CA GLY A 33 -12.45 3.23 9.91
C GLY A 33 -13.51 3.93 9.04
N GLY A 34 -14.27 3.16 8.25
CA GLY A 34 -15.47 3.64 7.58
C GLY A 34 -15.43 3.55 6.06
N MET A 35 -16.63 3.41 5.48
CA MET A 35 -16.85 3.25 4.05
C MET A 35 -17.91 4.23 3.58
N CYS A 36 -17.73 4.76 2.38
CA CYS A 36 -18.72 5.60 1.71
C CYS A 36 -19.77 4.81 0.92
N THR A 37 -19.64 3.47 0.86
CA THR A 37 -20.56 2.56 0.14
C THR A 37 -22.01 2.68 0.61
N ILE A 38 -22.24 2.95 1.90
CA ILE A 38 -23.59 3.17 2.46
C ILE A 38 -24.31 4.40 1.87
N TYR A 39 -23.58 5.29 1.19
CA TYR A 39 -24.11 6.48 0.51
C TYR A 39 -24.22 6.29 -1.01
N GLY A 40 -24.09 5.06 -1.53
CA GLY A 40 -24.22 4.75 -2.96
C GLY A 40 -22.93 4.87 -3.78
N LEU A 41 -21.79 5.14 -3.12
CA LEU A 41 -20.45 5.10 -3.71
C LEU A 41 -19.91 3.67 -3.64
N ASP A 42 -20.30 2.82 -4.57
CA ASP A 42 -19.99 1.38 -4.60
C ASP A 42 -18.90 0.99 -5.62
N GLN A 43 -18.44 1.93 -6.45
CA GLN A 43 -17.41 1.75 -7.47
C GLN A 43 -16.37 2.88 -7.41
N PHE A 44 -15.12 2.60 -7.78
CA PHE A 44 -14.03 3.56 -7.64
C PHE A 44 -14.25 4.87 -8.42
N TYR A 45 -14.84 4.84 -9.62
CA TYR A 45 -15.07 6.07 -10.40
C TYR A 45 -16.02 7.03 -9.69
N LYS A 46 -16.89 6.52 -8.81
CA LYS A 46 -17.83 7.36 -8.03
C LYS A 46 -17.11 8.18 -6.95
N LEU A 47 -15.86 7.85 -6.63
CA LEU A 47 -15.02 8.64 -5.72
C LEU A 47 -14.45 9.92 -6.36
N PHE A 48 -14.81 10.19 -7.62
CA PHE A 48 -14.27 11.31 -8.39
C PHE A 48 -15.39 12.08 -9.07
N ALA A 49 -15.34 13.40 -9.00
CA ALA A 49 -16.20 14.25 -9.82
C ALA A 49 -15.83 14.10 -11.31
N ALA A 50 -16.74 14.45 -12.22
CA ALA A 50 -16.52 14.30 -13.66
C ALA A 50 -15.22 15.00 -14.15
N ARG A 51 -14.92 16.19 -13.62
CA ARG A 51 -13.67 16.92 -13.93
C ARG A 51 -12.43 16.22 -13.41
N GLN A 52 -12.48 15.73 -12.18
CA GLN A 52 -11.39 14.99 -11.56
C GLN A 52 -11.11 13.72 -12.39
N MET A 53 -12.15 12.98 -12.75
CA MET A 53 -12.06 11.79 -13.59
C MET A 53 -11.41 12.09 -14.95
N LEU A 54 -11.91 13.10 -15.68
CA LEU A 54 -11.32 13.50 -16.97
C LEU A 54 -9.84 13.86 -16.83
N THR A 55 -9.48 14.59 -15.78
CA THR A 55 -8.10 15.01 -15.50
C THR A 55 -7.20 13.82 -15.21
N LEU A 56 -7.65 12.88 -14.38
CA LEU A 56 -6.88 11.67 -14.04
C LEU A 56 -6.70 10.76 -15.26
N LEU A 57 -7.73 10.56 -16.08
CA LEU A 57 -7.63 9.80 -17.32
C LEU A 57 -6.68 10.47 -18.33
N ALA A 58 -6.67 11.80 -18.40
CA ALA A 58 -5.70 12.53 -19.21
C ALA A 58 -4.26 12.32 -18.71
N PHE A 59 -4.03 12.26 -17.39
CA PHE A 59 -2.72 11.89 -16.86
C PHE A 59 -2.34 10.44 -17.19
N VAL A 60 -3.27 9.47 -17.08
CA VAL A 60 -3.00 8.08 -17.51
C VAL A 60 -2.56 8.04 -18.98
N LYS A 61 -3.29 8.75 -19.85
CA LYS A 61 -2.93 8.91 -21.27
C LYS A 61 -1.52 9.50 -21.42
N GLY A 62 -1.20 10.53 -20.63
CA GLY A 62 0.11 11.17 -20.61
C GLY A 62 1.24 10.23 -20.17
N VAL A 63 1.03 9.40 -19.15
CA VAL A 63 2.01 8.40 -18.69
C VAL A 63 2.32 7.40 -19.81
N ARG A 64 1.29 6.86 -20.47
CA ARG A 64 1.47 5.93 -21.60
C ARG A 64 2.19 6.59 -22.77
N ALA A 65 1.78 7.80 -23.15
CA ALA A 65 2.42 8.54 -24.23
C ALA A 65 3.89 8.90 -23.92
N ALA A 66 4.22 9.17 -22.66
CA ALA A 66 5.59 9.41 -22.23
C ALA A 66 6.46 8.15 -22.42
N HIS A 67 5.95 6.97 -22.09
CA HIS A 67 6.63 5.71 -22.35
C HIS A 67 6.94 5.53 -23.84
N ASP A 68 5.94 5.72 -24.70
CA ASP A 68 6.08 5.59 -26.15
C ASP A 68 7.12 6.59 -26.69
N ALA A 69 7.11 7.83 -26.20
CA ALA A 69 8.05 8.86 -26.61
C ALA A 69 9.50 8.55 -26.18
N ILE A 70 9.71 8.05 -24.95
CA ILE A 70 11.03 7.67 -24.45
C ILE A 70 11.59 6.49 -25.25
N THR A 71 10.74 5.49 -25.51
CA THR A 71 11.13 4.31 -26.31
C THR A 71 11.42 4.70 -27.77
N ALA A 72 10.61 5.57 -28.37
CA ALA A 72 10.84 6.08 -29.73
C ALA A 72 12.13 6.91 -29.86
N ALA A 73 12.57 7.55 -28.78
CA ALA A 73 13.86 8.26 -28.72
C ALA A 73 15.07 7.31 -28.63
N GLY A 74 14.86 5.99 -28.57
CA GLY A 74 15.92 4.99 -28.51
C GLY A 74 16.55 4.84 -27.13
N ALA A 75 15.83 5.22 -26.06
CA ALA A 75 16.29 4.99 -24.70
C ALA A 75 16.32 3.48 -24.38
N ASP A 76 17.15 3.13 -23.39
CA ASP A 76 17.19 1.77 -22.86
C ASP A 76 15.79 1.33 -22.34
N PRO A 77 15.31 0.12 -22.66
CA PRO A 77 13.98 -0.33 -22.25
C PRO A 77 13.76 -0.39 -20.74
N GLU A 78 14.78 -0.78 -19.95
CA GLU A 78 14.67 -0.81 -18.50
C GLU A 78 14.60 0.60 -17.93
N TYR A 79 15.36 1.53 -18.50
CA TYR A 79 15.27 2.95 -18.16
C TYR A 79 13.89 3.54 -18.51
N ALA A 80 13.37 3.25 -19.71
CA ALA A 80 12.04 3.70 -20.14
C ALA A 80 10.95 3.17 -19.19
N MET A 81 11.03 1.90 -18.82
CA MET A 81 10.14 1.25 -17.86
C MET A 81 10.24 1.90 -16.47
N ALA A 82 11.46 2.16 -15.97
CA ALA A 82 11.68 2.81 -14.67
C ALA A 82 11.10 4.24 -14.63
N VAL A 83 11.39 5.06 -15.63
CA VAL A 83 10.85 6.44 -15.71
C VAL A 83 9.33 6.42 -15.77
N THR A 84 8.74 5.56 -16.60
CA THR A 84 7.29 5.42 -16.72
C THR A 84 6.66 5.01 -15.38
N THR A 85 7.33 4.12 -14.64
CA THR A 85 6.89 3.68 -13.32
C THR A 85 6.82 4.84 -12.33
N TYR A 86 7.85 5.69 -12.27
CA TYR A 86 7.81 6.88 -11.42
C TYR A 86 6.70 7.86 -11.82
N LEU A 87 6.42 8.01 -13.13
CA LEU A 87 5.28 8.80 -13.61
C LEU A 87 3.94 8.17 -13.16
N GLY A 88 3.81 6.84 -13.19
CA GLY A 88 2.65 6.13 -12.67
C GLY A 88 2.46 6.30 -11.16
N LEU A 89 3.54 6.22 -10.38
CA LEU A 89 3.51 6.45 -8.93
C LEU A 89 3.15 7.90 -8.58
N ALA A 90 3.60 8.87 -9.40
CA ALA A 90 3.22 10.27 -9.21
C ALA A 90 1.71 10.47 -9.44
N LEU A 91 1.11 9.74 -10.38
CA LEU A 91 -0.34 9.75 -10.57
C LEU A 91 -1.07 9.26 -9.31
N ASP A 92 -0.60 8.21 -8.63
CA ASP A 92 -1.20 7.74 -7.38
C ASP A 92 -1.18 8.80 -6.27
N LYS A 93 -0.11 9.60 -6.17
CA LYS A 93 -0.07 10.74 -5.24
C LYS A 93 -1.06 11.84 -5.60
N VAL A 94 -1.37 11.98 -6.88
CA VAL A 94 -2.39 12.93 -7.35
C VAL A 94 -3.79 12.39 -7.08
N THR A 95 -4.05 11.10 -7.29
CA THR A 95 -5.37 10.51 -7.01
C THR A 95 -5.72 10.59 -5.53
N ASP A 96 -4.76 10.40 -4.62
CA ASP A 96 -4.97 10.58 -3.17
C ASP A 96 -5.39 12.01 -2.80
N ARG A 97 -4.99 13.02 -3.59
CA ARG A 97 -5.32 14.44 -3.34
C ARG A 97 -6.33 15.04 -4.32
N ASN A 98 -6.95 14.21 -5.16
CA ASN A 98 -7.88 14.67 -6.18
C ASN A 98 -9.11 13.75 -6.30
N SER A 99 -9.77 13.53 -5.17
CA SER A 99 -11.02 12.76 -5.06
C SER A 99 -12.12 13.61 -4.42
N THR A 100 -13.36 13.11 -4.42
CA THR A 100 -14.49 13.69 -3.66
C THR A 100 -14.37 13.42 -2.15
N LEU A 101 -13.34 12.70 -1.71
CA LEU A 101 -13.06 12.45 -0.30
C LEU A 101 -11.97 13.38 0.27
N CYS A 102 -11.42 14.27 -0.55
CA CYS A 102 -10.46 15.28 -0.11
C CYS A 102 -11.17 16.43 0.58
N ARG A 103 -10.73 16.82 1.77
CA ARG A 103 -11.36 17.89 2.58
C ARG A 103 -10.43 19.07 2.76
N TRP A 104 -10.99 20.24 3.08
CA TRP A 104 -10.19 21.36 3.55
C TRP A 104 -9.82 21.16 5.02
N ASP A 105 -8.54 21.23 5.36
CA ASP A 105 -8.06 21.18 6.73
C ASP A 105 -7.67 22.58 7.22
N LEU A 106 -8.37 23.04 8.26
CA LEU A 106 -8.16 24.36 8.84
C LEU A 106 -6.85 24.45 9.63
N SER A 107 -6.31 23.33 10.13
CA SER A 107 -5.10 23.35 10.97
C SER A 107 -3.85 23.84 10.22
N PHE A 108 -3.76 23.52 8.94
CA PHE A 108 -2.70 24.02 8.04
C PHE A 108 -3.25 24.80 6.84
N SER A 109 -4.55 25.14 6.86
CA SER A 109 -5.24 25.91 5.81
C SER A 109 -4.97 25.38 4.40
N GLY A 110 -5.16 24.07 4.22
CA GLY A 110 -4.83 23.41 2.97
C GLY A 110 -5.66 22.16 2.71
N LEU A 111 -5.35 21.49 1.61
CA LEU A 111 -6.01 20.26 1.20
C LEU A 111 -5.50 19.08 2.03
N ALA A 112 -6.42 18.38 2.70
CA ALA A 112 -6.18 17.06 3.24
C ALA A 112 -6.54 15.99 2.21
N SER A 113 -5.71 14.95 2.14
CA SER A 113 -5.87 13.86 1.19
C SER A 113 -7.01 12.90 1.58
N THR A 114 -7.35 12.02 0.66
CA THR A 114 -8.31 10.92 0.80
C THR A 114 -7.93 10.05 2.00
N PHE A 115 -6.66 9.65 2.08
CA PHE A 115 -6.14 8.83 3.17
C PHE A 115 -5.57 9.65 4.35
N ALA A 116 -6.36 10.60 4.87
CA ALA A 116 -6.08 11.20 6.18
C ALA A 116 -6.16 10.17 7.34
N ARG A 117 -6.77 9.01 7.07
CA ARG A 117 -6.80 7.79 7.90
C ARG A 117 -6.96 6.58 6.97
N GLN A 118 -6.77 5.37 7.48
CA GLN A 118 -6.82 4.11 6.71
C GLN A 118 -8.26 3.68 6.33
N ALA A 119 -9.05 4.57 5.73
CA ALA A 119 -10.45 4.36 5.41
C ALA A 119 -10.91 5.24 4.23
N LEU A 120 -12.10 4.96 3.68
CA LEU A 120 -12.73 5.73 2.60
C LEU A 120 -14.07 6.32 3.06
N PRO A 121 -14.09 7.21 4.08
CA PRO A 121 -15.33 7.79 4.60
C PRO A 121 -15.91 8.81 3.64
N MET A 122 -17.24 8.95 3.62
CA MET A 122 -17.91 10.02 2.87
C MET A 122 -17.52 11.40 3.40
N VAL A 123 -17.34 12.35 2.48
CA VAL A 123 -17.11 13.77 2.77
C VAL A 123 -18.20 14.59 2.08
N TRP A 124 -18.88 15.44 2.85
CA TRP A 124 -19.98 16.27 2.34
C TRP A 124 -19.48 17.47 1.55
N ASP A 125 -18.50 18.18 2.12
CA ASP A 125 -17.86 19.35 1.52
C ASP A 125 -16.42 19.01 1.16
N TYR A 126 -16.21 18.68 -0.11
CA TYR A 126 -14.89 18.32 -0.63
C TYR A 126 -14.24 19.47 -1.37
N VAL A 127 -12.92 19.40 -1.50
CA VAL A 127 -12.11 20.36 -2.26
C VAL A 127 -11.45 19.67 -3.43
N GLU A 128 -11.34 20.40 -4.55
CA GLU A 128 -10.68 19.90 -5.76
C GLU A 128 -9.31 20.57 -5.89
N ALA A 129 -8.24 19.76 -5.97
CA ALA A 129 -6.90 20.25 -6.23
C ALA A 129 -6.78 20.78 -7.67
N ASN A 130 -6.05 21.87 -7.86
CA ASN A 130 -5.61 22.25 -9.20
C ASN A 130 -4.33 21.49 -9.54
N THR A 131 -4.50 20.34 -10.19
CA THR A 131 -3.43 19.35 -10.44
C THR A 131 -2.33 19.79 -11.41
N VAL A 132 -2.55 20.89 -12.15
CA VAL A 132 -1.59 21.45 -13.12
C VAL A 132 -0.90 22.73 -12.62
N ALA A 133 -1.34 23.28 -11.50
CA ALA A 133 -0.65 24.39 -10.85
C ALA A 133 0.50 23.88 -9.95
N ASN A 134 1.29 24.77 -9.37
CA ASN A 134 2.33 24.39 -8.41
C ASN A 134 1.78 24.43 -6.97
N ASN A 135 0.98 23.43 -6.59
CA ASN A 135 0.34 23.34 -5.27
C ASN A 135 0.26 21.90 -4.73
N ALA A 136 -0.27 21.75 -3.52
CA ALA A 136 -0.58 20.45 -2.93
C ALA A 136 -1.63 19.70 -3.79
N GLY A 137 -1.28 18.48 -4.23
CA GLY A 137 -2.11 17.69 -5.15
C GLY A 137 -1.75 17.86 -6.63
N SER A 138 -0.77 18.71 -6.95
CA SER A 138 -0.23 18.82 -8.30
C SER A 138 0.70 17.68 -8.67
N TYR A 139 0.69 17.35 -9.97
CA TYR A 139 1.55 16.31 -10.53
C TYR A 139 3.03 16.69 -10.45
N SER A 140 3.36 17.97 -10.69
CA SER A 140 4.73 18.47 -10.61
C SER A 140 5.31 18.40 -9.21
N LEU A 141 4.52 18.71 -8.17
CA LEU A 141 4.98 18.59 -6.79
C LEU A 141 5.19 17.13 -6.39
N ALA A 142 4.27 16.23 -6.79
CA ALA A 142 4.43 14.79 -6.56
C ALA A 142 5.74 14.26 -7.15
N LEU A 143 6.09 14.67 -8.37
CA LEU A 143 7.38 14.33 -8.98
C LEU A 143 8.56 15.00 -8.25
N GLY A 144 8.44 16.26 -7.87
CA GLY A 144 9.47 16.99 -7.14
C GLY A 144 9.85 16.30 -5.83
N ASP A 145 8.85 15.84 -5.06
CA ASP A 145 9.06 15.10 -3.81
C ASP A 145 9.81 13.77 -4.07
N MET A 146 9.44 13.04 -5.12
CA MET A 146 10.11 11.80 -5.51
C MET A 146 11.57 12.05 -5.93
N LEU A 147 11.82 13.07 -6.77
CA LEU A 147 13.16 13.45 -7.19
C LEU A 147 14.02 13.89 -6.01
N GLY A 148 13.43 14.59 -5.03
CA GLY A 148 14.09 14.95 -3.78
C GLY A 148 14.64 13.74 -3.02
N VAL A 149 13.92 12.61 -3.05
CA VAL A 149 14.42 11.34 -2.47
C VAL A 149 15.45 10.69 -3.39
N LEU A 150 15.13 10.52 -4.68
CA LEU A 150 15.98 9.79 -5.63
C LEU A 150 17.39 10.38 -5.75
N THR A 151 17.52 11.70 -5.66
CA THR A 151 18.83 12.38 -5.70
C THR A 151 19.70 12.15 -4.46
N GLN A 152 19.12 11.68 -3.37
CA GLN A 152 19.82 11.37 -2.12
C GLN A 152 20.15 9.88 -1.98
N ILE A 153 19.60 9.01 -2.84
CA ILE A 153 19.88 7.59 -2.79
C ILE A 153 21.32 7.36 -3.26
N PRO A 154 22.22 6.85 -2.41
CA PRO A 154 23.59 6.59 -2.82
C PRO A 154 23.62 5.48 -3.86
N SER A 155 24.48 5.62 -4.88
CA SER A 155 24.82 4.51 -5.75
C SER A 155 25.53 3.43 -4.92
N GLY A 156 24.95 2.23 -4.86
CA GLY A 156 25.45 1.14 -4.04
C GLY A 156 25.34 -0.22 -4.72
N ILE A 157 25.54 -1.27 -3.93
CA ILE A 157 25.30 -2.65 -4.37
C ILE A 157 23.79 -2.80 -4.63
N PRO A 158 23.36 -3.22 -5.84
CA PRO A 158 21.96 -3.45 -6.12
C PRO A 158 21.36 -4.48 -5.16
N ALA A 159 20.15 -4.21 -4.67
CA ALA A 159 19.39 -5.17 -3.89
C ALA A 159 18.72 -6.20 -4.81
N THR A 160 18.60 -7.45 -4.34
CA THR A 160 17.75 -8.45 -4.99
C THR A 160 16.32 -8.25 -4.51
N VAL A 161 15.42 -7.85 -5.41
CA VAL A 161 14.00 -7.68 -5.11
C VAL A 161 13.22 -8.90 -5.60
N VAL A 162 12.45 -9.52 -4.71
CA VAL A 162 11.62 -10.68 -5.02
C VAL A 162 10.18 -10.39 -4.63
N ARG A 163 9.26 -10.60 -5.57
CA ARG A 163 7.82 -10.66 -5.26
C ARG A 163 7.45 -12.09 -4.90
N GLY A 164 7.00 -12.30 -3.67
CA GLY A 164 6.60 -13.63 -3.18
C GLY A 164 5.82 -13.56 -1.87
N SER A 165 5.42 -14.73 -1.38
CA SER A 165 4.79 -14.85 -0.06
C SER A 165 5.87 -14.87 1.02
N ALA A 166 5.68 -14.16 2.13
CA ALA A 166 6.58 -14.29 3.29
C ALA A 166 6.66 -15.73 3.83
N THR A 167 5.67 -16.57 3.54
CA THR A 167 5.65 -18.00 3.89
C THR A 167 6.56 -18.88 3.03
N ILE A 168 7.02 -18.40 1.87
CA ILE A 168 7.90 -19.14 0.95
C ILE A 168 8.84 -18.17 0.24
N GLN A 169 10.12 -18.24 0.57
CA GLN A 169 11.18 -17.40 0.04
C GLN A 169 12.12 -18.21 -0.87
N PRO A 170 12.66 -17.62 -1.95
CA PRO A 170 13.55 -18.33 -2.89
C PRO A 170 14.97 -18.50 -2.35
N PHE A 171 15.25 -18.10 -1.11
CA PHE A 171 16.58 -18.16 -0.52
C PHE A 171 16.88 -19.55 0.05
N GLU A 172 18.13 -19.95 -0.05
CA GLU A 172 18.60 -21.22 0.53
C GLU A 172 18.52 -21.20 2.06
N THR A 173 18.48 -22.38 2.67
CA THR A 173 18.52 -22.51 4.13
C THR A 173 19.84 -21.95 4.66
N ALA A 174 19.79 -21.20 5.76
CA ALA A 174 20.97 -20.59 6.39
C ALA A 174 21.82 -19.72 5.43
N SER A 175 21.18 -18.92 4.58
CA SER A 175 21.85 -18.08 3.58
C SER A 175 21.92 -16.60 3.95
N VAL A 176 21.03 -16.10 4.83
CA VAL A 176 20.98 -14.67 5.19
C VAL A 176 21.49 -14.41 6.61
N ASP A 177 22.16 -13.28 6.81
CA ASP A 177 22.72 -12.88 8.11
C ASP A 177 21.66 -12.27 9.05
N ALA A 178 20.66 -11.61 8.47
CA ALA A 178 19.57 -11.01 9.21
C ALA A 178 18.26 -11.03 8.42
N VAL A 179 17.14 -11.05 9.12
CA VAL A 179 15.80 -10.77 8.60
C VAL A 179 15.26 -9.57 9.37
N VAL A 180 14.83 -8.53 8.66
CA VAL A 180 14.20 -7.35 9.25
C VAL A 180 12.80 -7.23 8.65
N THR A 181 11.77 -7.22 9.48
CA THR A 181 10.38 -7.30 9.01
C THR A 181 9.40 -6.48 9.87
N ASP A 182 8.32 -6.06 9.26
CA ASP A 182 7.17 -5.36 9.86
C ASP A 182 5.89 -6.07 9.39
N PRO A 183 5.44 -7.12 10.09
CA PRO A 183 4.32 -7.95 9.63
C PRO A 183 2.97 -7.24 9.82
N PRO A 184 1.92 -7.66 9.08
CA PRO A 184 0.60 -7.03 9.18
C PRO A 184 0.02 -7.04 10.61
N TYR A 185 -0.66 -5.96 11.01
CA TYR A 185 -1.14 -5.75 12.38
C TYR A 185 -2.51 -6.40 12.64
N TYR A 186 -2.57 -7.74 12.61
CA TYR A 186 -3.75 -8.53 13.00
C TYR A 186 -5.05 -8.08 12.29
N ASP A 187 -5.99 -7.46 13.02
CA ASP A 187 -7.30 -6.97 12.54
C ASP A 187 -7.33 -5.44 12.31
N ASN A 188 -6.19 -4.75 12.48
CA ASN A 188 -6.15 -3.29 12.50
C ASN A 188 -6.25 -2.67 11.10
N ILE A 189 -5.63 -3.28 10.08
CA ILE A 189 -5.53 -2.72 8.73
C ILE A 189 -5.78 -3.82 7.69
N SER A 190 -6.67 -3.55 6.73
CA SER A 190 -6.86 -4.37 5.52
C SER A 190 -6.05 -3.76 4.38
N TYR A 191 -4.76 -4.11 4.27
CA TYR A 191 -3.82 -3.47 3.36
C TYR A 191 -4.20 -3.69 1.91
N ALA A 192 -4.61 -4.91 1.55
CA ALA A 192 -4.96 -5.20 0.17
C ALA A 192 -6.26 -4.47 -0.26
N ASP A 193 -7.23 -4.28 0.65
CA ASP A 193 -8.43 -3.51 0.33
C ASP A 193 -8.12 -2.01 0.15
N LEU A 194 -7.26 -1.45 1.01
CA LEU A 194 -6.80 -0.07 0.87
C LEU A 194 -5.99 0.13 -0.41
N SER A 195 -5.19 -0.87 -0.77
CA SER A 195 -4.34 -0.84 -1.97
C SER A 195 -5.15 -0.83 -3.26
N ASP A 196 -6.40 -1.31 -3.26
CA ASP A 196 -7.25 -1.32 -4.45
C ASP A 196 -7.47 0.11 -4.99
N TYR A 197 -7.52 1.11 -4.11
CA TYR A 197 -7.63 2.51 -4.50
C TYR A 197 -6.53 2.95 -5.47
N PHE A 198 -5.30 2.52 -5.24
CA PHE A 198 -4.16 2.83 -6.11
C PHE A 198 -4.04 1.82 -7.24
N PHE A 199 -4.32 0.55 -6.97
CA PHE A 199 -4.21 -0.55 -7.93
C PHE A 199 -5.02 -0.30 -9.20
N VAL A 200 -6.25 0.23 -9.08
CA VAL A 200 -7.09 0.52 -10.24
C VAL A 200 -6.51 1.61 -11.15
N TRP A 201 -5.69 2.51 -10.62
CA TRP A 201 -4.98 3.52 -11.41
C TRP A 201 -3.68 2.96 -11.98
N LEU A 202 -2.90 2.22 -11.16
CA LEU A 202 -1.67 1.56 -11.59
C LEU A 202 -1.91 0.59 -12.74
N LYS A 203 -2.96 -0.24 -12.71
CA LYS A 203 -3.28 -1.14 -13.84
C LYS A 203 -3.58 -0.37 -15.13
N ARG A 204 -4.18 0.82 -15.03
CA ARG A 204 -4.50 1.67 -16.18
C ARG A 204 -3.25 2.38 -16.71
N SER A 205 -2.36 2.85 -15.83
CA SER A 205 -1.15 3.57 -16.24
C SER A 205 0.01 2.65 -16.62
N LEU A 206 0.23 1.57 -15.86
CA LEU A 206 1.40 0.69 -15.93
C LEU A 206 1.07 -0.77 -16.26
N GLY A 207 -0.20 -1.15 -16.41
CA GLY A 207 -0.59 -2.57 -16.58
C GLY A 207 0.02 -3.26 -17.79
N ALA A 208 0.33 -2.51 -18.86
CA ALA A 208 1.04 -3.04 -20.01
C ALA A 208 2.52 -3.34 -19.74
N LEU A 209 3.13 -2.62 -18.78
CA LEU A 209 4.54 -2.81 -18.38
C LEU A 209 4.70 -3.94 -17.36
N TYR A 210 3.71 -4.13 -16.48
CA TYR A 210 3.74 -5.15 -15.43
C TYR A 210 2.49 -6.05 -15.45
N PRO A 211 2.22 -6.77 -16.57
CA PRO A 211 1.04 -7.61 -16.68
C PRO A 211 0.98 -8.69 -15.59
N GLU A 212 2.12 -9.22 -15.16
CA GLU A 212 2.22 -10.22 -14.09
C GLU A 212 1.85 -9.67 -12.70
N HIS A 213 1.79 -8.35 -12.53
CA HIS A 213 1.43 -7.68 -11.28
C HIS A 213 0.03 -7.05 -11.31
N LEU A 214 -0.41 -6.59 -12.49
CA LEU A 214 -1.56 -5.69 -12.63
C LEU A 214 -2.68 -6.23 -13.54
N SER A 215 -2.65 -7.51 -13.92
CA SER A 215 -3.68 -8.13 -14.78
C SER A 215 -4.99 -8.47 -14.07
N THR A 216 -5.01 -8.53 -12.74
CA THR A 216 -6.22 -8.87 -11.98
C THR A 216 -7.19 -7.70 -11.93
N GLU A 217 -8.45 -7.96 -11.59
CA GLU A 217 -9.45 -6.91 -11.42
C GLU A 217 -9.06 -5.99 -10.26
N ILE A 218 -8.78 -6.59 -9.09
CA ILE A 218 -8.36 -5.96 -7.83
C ILE A 218 -7.14 -6.69 -7.25
N THR A 219 -6.56 -6.18 -6.16
CA THR A 219 -5.40 -6.83 -5.52
C THR A 219 -5.75 -8.18 -4.87
N PRO A 220 -4.83 -9.15 -4.83
CA PRO A 220 -5.07 -10.47 -4.24
C PRO A 220 -5.34 -10.40 -2.72
N LYS A 221 -6.47 -10.94 -2.27
CA LYS A 221 -6.88 -10.93 -0.85
C LYS A 221 -6.65 -12.24 -0.09
N LYS A 222 -6.71 -13.37 -0.79
CA LYS A 222 -6.79 -14.72 -0.19
C LYS A 222 -5.59 -15.12 0.67
N ARG A 223 -4.42 -14.52 0.44
CA ARG A 223 -3.17 -14.86 1.15
C ARG A 223 -2.64 -13.70 1.99
N GLU A 224 -3.44 -12.65 2.19
CA GLU A 224 -3.06 -11.55 3.05
C GLU A 224 -3.16 -12.00 4.52
N ALA A 225 -2.06 -11.93 5.26
CA ALA A 225 -1.99 -12.35 6.65
C ALA A 225 -2.67 -11.34 7.59
N ILE A 226 -4.01 -11.23 7.54
CA ILE A 226 -4.81 -10.39 8.44
C ILE A 226 -5.95 -11.20 9.07
N ALA A 227 -6.41 -10.76 10.24
CA ALA A 227 -7.58 -11.34 10.90
C ALA A 227 -8.85 -10.57 10.49
N ALA A 228 -9.45 -10.93 9.35
CA ALA A 228 -10.61 -10.24 8.78
C ALA A 228 -11.85 -11.17 8.70
N PRO A 229 -12.77 -11.15 9.68
CA PRO A 229 -13.91 -12.09 9.74
C PRO A 229 -14.78 -12.12 8.49
N TYR A 230 -15.03 -10.96 7.84
CA TYR A 230 -15.84 -10.88 6.63
C TYR A 230 -15.25 -11.67 5.44
N ARG A 231 -13.99 -12.11 5.51
CA ARG A 231 -13.34 -12.99 4.51
C ARG A 231 -13.47 -14.48 4.84
N HIS A 232 -14.04 -14.82 5.99
CA HIS A 232 -14.18 -16.17 6.53
C HIS A 232 -15.62 -16.41 7.00
N ASP A 233 -16.61 -16.07 6.17
CA ASP A 233 -18.05 -16.23 6.48
C ASP A 233 -18.47 -15.60 7.83
N ASP A 234 -17.84 -14.48 8.19
CA ASP A 234 -17.99 -13.78 9.48
C ASP A 234 -17.57 -14.58 10.72
N ASP A 235 -16.82 -15.68 10.55
CA ASP A 235 -16.23 -16.47 11.63
C ASP A 235 -14.92 -15.84 12.14
N LYS A 236 -14.99 -15.27 13.34
CA LYS A 236 -13.85 -14.66 14.03
C LYS A 236 -12.76 -15.66 14.42
N ASN A 237 -13.13 -16.89 14.75
CA ASN A 237 -12.17 -17.92 15.16
C ASN A 237 -11.39 -18.43 13.96
N GLU A 238 -12.05 -18.61 12.82
CA GLU A 238 -11.38 -19.01 11.58
C GLU A 238 -10.41 -17.91 11.11
N ALA A 239 -10.88 -16.65 11.05
CA ALA A 239 -10.04 -15.52 10.67
C ALA A 239 -8.81 -15.34 11.57
N ARG A 240 -8.98 -15.55 12.89
CA ARG A 240 -7.85 -15.60 13.82
C ARG A 240 -6.91 -16.74 13.47
N THR A 241 -7.40 -17.97 13.38
CA THR A 241 -6.57 -19.16 13.13
C THR A 241 -5.75 -19.00 11.84
N PHE A 242 -6.39 -18.51 10.78
CA PHE A 242 -5.74 -18.21 9.51
C PHE A 242 -4.57 -17.22 9.66
N TYR A 243 -4.77 -16.13 10.41
CA TYR A 243 -3.71 -15.17 10.71
C TYR A 243 -2.55 -15.83 11.48
N GLU A 244 -2.86 -16.54 12.58
CA GLU A 244 -1.85 -17.14 13.45
C GLU A 244 -1.00 -18.18 12.71
N GLU A 245 -1.63 -19.02 11.89
CA GLU A 245 -0.95 -20.02 11.07
C GLU A 245 -0.08 -19.38 9.98
N THR A 246 -0.57 -18.34 9.30
CA THR A 246 0.17 -17.65 8.24
C THR A 246 1.39 -16.92 8.81
N MET A 247 1.24 -16.28 9.98
CA MET A 247 2.34 -15.65 10.70
C MET A 247 3.39 -16.67 11.15
N LEU A 248 2.94 -17.78 11.73
CA LEU A 248 3.83 -18.87 12.14
C LEU A 248 4.61 -19.44 10.95
N GLN A 249 3.96 -19.68 9.81
CA GLN A 249 4.61 -20.14 8.59
C GLN A 249 5.66 -19.13 8.08
N SER A 250 5.33 -17.83 8.11
CA SER A 250 6.24 -16.77 7.71
C SER A 250 7.48 -16.72 8.60
N PHE A 251 7.32 -16.89 9.91
CA PHE A 251 8.46 -16.95 10.82
C PHE A 251 9.26 -18.26 10.71
N HIS A 252 8.62 -19.40 10.45
CA HIS A 252 9.35 -20.62 10.13
C HIS A 252 10.22 -20.44 8.89
N GLU A 253 9.69 -19.79 7.86
CA GLU A 253 10.43 -19.54 6.63
C GLU A 253 11.59 -18.57 6.86
N ALA A 254 11.36 -17.51 7.64
CA ALA A 254 12.44 -16.62 8.05
C ALA A 254 13.52 -17.34 8.87
N ASN A 255 13.13 -18.24 9.78
CA ASN A 255 14.08 -19.05 10.56
C ASN A 255 14.89 -20.00 9.66
N ARG A 256 14.25 -20.61 8.65
CA ARG A 256 14.89 -21.50 7.68
C ARG A 256 16.01 -20.78 6.93
N ILE A 257 15.74 -19.59 6.41
CA ILE A 257 16.72 -18.85 5.58
C ILE A 257 17.84 -18.23 6.41
N LEU A 258 17.62 -18.00 7.70
CA LEU A 258 18.57 -17.33 8.59
C LEU A 258 19.74 -18.25 8.96
N LYS A 259 20.97 -17.73 8.90
CA LYS A 259 22.18 -18.43 9.37
C LYS A 259 22.08 -18.75 10.88
N PRO A 260 22.79 -19.77 11.37
CA PRO A 260 22.94 -19.99 12.81
C PRO A 260 23.48 -18.73 13.51
N ASN A 261 22.78 -18.29 14.55
CA ASN A 261 23.00 -17.03 15.28
C ASN A 261 22.74 -15.75 14.45
N GLY A 262 22.08 -15.87 13.30
CA GLY A 262 21.59 -14.72 12.56
C GLY A 262 20.47 -14.00 13.33
N LEU A 263 20.24 -12.74 12.96
CA LEU A 263 19.34 -11.86 13.69
C LEU A 263 17.99 -11.73 12.97
N MET A 264 16.89 -12.01 13.66
CA MET A 264 15.58 -11.51 13.24
C MET A 264 15.25 -10.25 14.05
N VAL A 265 14.84 -9.20 13.34
CA VAL A 265 14.29 -7.94 13.86
C VAL A 265 12.86 -7.83 13.38
N THR A 266 11.91 -7.81 14.30
CA THR A 266 10.51 -7.57 13.98
C THR A 266 10.06 -6.27 14.61
N VAL A 267 9.43 -5.40 13.81
CA VAL A 267 8.72 -4.19 14.23
C VAL A 267 7.24 -4.56 14.27
N TYR A 268 6.57 -4.40 15.41
CA TYR A 268 5.15 -4.72 15.51
C TYR A 268 4.46 -3.83 16.51
N ALA A 269 3.22 -3.47 16.23
CA ALA A 269 2.39 -2.69 17.12
C ALA A 269 0.96 -3.22 17.17
N HIS A 270 0.43 -3.36 18.38
CA HIS A 270 -0.95 -3.80 18.57
C HIS A 270 -1.56 -3.23 19.86
N LYS A 271 -2.87 -2.97 19.84
CA LYS A 271 -3.60 -2.35 20.96
C LYS A 271 -3.93 -3.34 22.09
N THR A 272 -3.98 -4.63 21.77
CA THR A 272 -4.45 -5.68 22.70
C THR A 272 -3.35 -6.68 23.02
N THR A 273 -3.33 -7.15 24.28
CA THR A 273 -2.44 -8.21 24.75
C THR A 273 -2.59 -9.50 23.95
N ALA A 274 -3.78 -9.79 23.44
CA ALA A 274 -4.03 -10.96 22.61
C ALA A 274 -3.18 -10.93 21.32
N GLY A 275 -3.21 -9.82 20.58
CA GLY A 275 -2.38 -9.67 19.37
C GLY A 275 -0.87 -9.76 19.65
N TRP A 276 -0.43 -9.27 20.80
CA TRP A 276 0.97 -9.46 21.26
C TRP A 276 1.30 -10.91 21.58
N SER A 277 0.41 -11.62 22.29
CA SER A 277 0.63 -13.02 22.65
C SER A 277 0.71 -13.92 21.42
N THR A 278 -0.09 -13.64 20.40
CA THR A 278 -0.05 -14.35 19.11
C THR A 278 1.31 -14.19 18.42
N LEU A 279 1.85 -12.97 18.35
CA LEU A 279 3.16 -12.72 17.75
C LEU A 279 4.26 -13.50 18.50
N VAL A 280 4.29 -13.38 19.82
CA VAL A 280 5.28 -14.04 20.67
C VAL A 280 5.20 -15.57 20.60
N ASP A 281 3.98 -16.13 20.58
CA ASP A 281 3.77 -17.57 20.40
C ASP A 281 4.28 -18.05 19.04
N ALA A 282 3.94 -17.32 17.97
CA ALA A 282 4.38 -17.65 16.61
C ALA A 282 5.92 -17.61 16.48
N MET A 283 6.58 -16.63 17.10
CA MET A 283 8.05 -16.56 17.15
C MET A 283 8.67 -17.74 17.91
N ARG A 284 8.14 -18.06 19.09
CA ARG A 284 8.67 -19.18 19.90
C ARG A 284 8.51 -20.51 19.18
N ARG A 285 7.34 -20.76 18.60
CA ARG A 285 7.05 -22.00 17.86
C ARG A 285 7.86 -22.14 16.58
N SER A 286 8.28 -21.02 15.98
CA SER A 286 9.17 -21.01 14.81
C SER A 286 10.65 -21.18 15.13
N GLY A 287 11.02 -21.40 16.40
CA GLY A 287 12.39 -21.71 16.80
C GLY A 287 13.24 -20.48 17.15
N PHE A 288 12.58 -19.35 17.40
CA PHE A 288 13.24 -18.12 17.82
C PHE A 288 13.21 -17.93 19.34
N GLU A 289 14.27 -17.33 19.88
CA GLU A 289 14.39 -16.92 21.27
C GLU A 289 14.38 -15.38 21.39
N ILE A 290 13.43 -14.84 22.15
CA ILE A 290 13.29 -13.39 22.43
C ILE A 290 14.41 -12.97 23.37
N ASN A 291 15.42 -12.27 22.86
CA ASN A 291 16.52 -11.76 23.67
C ASN A 291 16.22 -10.40 24.29
N GLU A 292 15.71 -9.47 23.48
CA GLU A 292 15.47 -8.08 23.88
C GLU A 292 14.15 -7.58 23.28
N ALA A 293 13.54 -6.61 23.95
CA ALA A 293 12.29 -5.98 23.55
C ALA A 293 12.35 -4.47 23.85
N TRP A 294 12.51 -3.66 22.80
CA TRP A 294 12.69 -2.21 22.93
C TRP A 294 11.41 -1.46 22.59
N PRO A 295 10.78 -0.72 23.51
CA PRO A 295 9.64 0.13 23.17
C PRO A 295 10.11 1.35 22.37
N ILE A 296 9.52 1.56 21.19
CA ILE A 296 9.73 2.74 20.36
C ILE A 296 8.43 3.52 20.28
N ASP A 297 8.50 4.84 20.47
CA ASP A 297 7.40 5.77 20.26
C ASP A 297 7.48 6.32 18.83
N THR A 298 6.51 5.98 17.98
CA THR A 298 6.58 6.24 16.53
C THR A 298 5.51 7.20 16.02
N GLU A 299 4.51 7.59 16.82
CA GLU A 299 3.39 8.40 16.36
C GLU A 299 3.53 9.90 16.71
N LEU A 300 3.23 10.78 15.76
CA LEU A 300 3.15 12.23 15.97
C LEU A 300 1.82 12.59 16.63
N ALA A 301 1.85 13.36 17.73
CA ALA A 301 0.64 13.79 18.44
C ALA A 301 -0.28 14.62 17.53
N GLY A 302 -1.39 14.01 17.07
CA GLY A 302 -2.37 14.61 16.15
C GLY A 302 -3.77 14.76 16.76
N PRO A 303 -4.67 15.57 16.18
CA PRO A 303 -6.03 15.74 16.71
C PRO A 303 -6.88 14.46 16.75
N PHE A 304 -6.55 13.46 15.90
CA PHE A 304 -7.19 12.15 15.86
C PHE A 304 -6.60 11.15 16.87
N ASP A 305 -5.59 11.56 17.64
CA ASP A 305 -4.86 10.76 18.62
C ASP A 305 -5.55 10.69 20.01
N ARG A 306 -6.81 11.14 20.10
CA ARG A 306 -7.59 11.09 21.36
C ARG A 306 -8.00 9.67 21.79
N ALA A 307 -7.59 8.63 21.04
CA ALA A 307 -7.92 7.23 21.27
C ALA A 307 -6.72 6.36 21.70
N GLY A 308 -5.67 6.96 22.29
CA GLY A 308 -4.60 6.21 22.95
C GLY A 308 -3.77 5.33 22.00
N HIS A 309 -3.44 5.84 20.81
CA HIS A 309 -2.61 5.13 19.83
C HIS A 309 -1.12 5.23 20.16
N ARG A 310 -0.76 4.87 21.41
CA ARG A 310 0.64 4.61 21.74
C ARG A 310 0.99 3.22 21.25
N CYS A 311 1.36 3.11 19.98
CA CYS A 311 1.97 1.92 19.45
C CYS A 311 3.40 1.82 20.01
N ALA A 312 3.58 1.09 21.11
CA ALA A 312 4.90 0.64 21.50
C ALA A 312 5.36 -0.35 20.43
N CYS A 313 6.22 0.08 19.52
CA CYS A 313 6.89 -0.84 18.61
C CYS A 313 7.96 -1.58 19.42
N ILE A 314 7.94 -2.91 19.43
CA ILE A 314 8.98 -3.72 20.07
C ILE A 314 9.92 -4.26 19.00
N VAL A 315 11.19 -3.86 19.03
CA VAL A 315 12.25 -4.59 18.30
C VAL A 315 12.56 -5.87 19.08
N VAL A 316 12.15 -6.99 18.52
CA VAL A 316 12.52 -8.31 19.05
C VAL A 316 13.81 -8.77 18.38
N LEU A 317 14.90 -8.92 19.14
CA LEU A 317 16.14 -9.54 18.65
C LEU A 317 16.05 -11.05 18.88
N LEU A 318 15.94 -11.82 17.79
CA LEU A 318 15.92 -13.28 17.90
C LEU A 318 17.20 -13.89 17.36
N GLY A 319 17.86 -14.70 18.18
CA GLY A 319 18.84 -15.66 17.69
C GLY A 319 18.14 -16.95 17.27
N SER A 320 18.53 -17.54 16.15
CA SER A 320 18.12 -18.92 15.82
C SER A 320 18.57 -19.85 16.96
N ALA A 321 17.68 -20.66 17.52
CA ALA A 321 18.03 -21.55 18.62
C ALA A 321 19.27 -22.40 18.28
N GLN A 322 20.33 -22.28 19.09
CA GLN A 322 21.40 -23.27 19.06
C GLN A 322 20.80 -24.62 19.42
N THR A 323 21.16 -25.66 18.68
CA THR A 323 21.26 -27.00 19.27
C THR A 323 22.27 -26.88 20.40
N ARG A 324 21.81 -26.59 21.62
CA ARG A 324 22.63 -26.68 22.83
C ARG A 324 23.20 -28.09 22.84
N LYS A 325 24.48 -28.23 22.47
CA LYS A 325 25.24 -29.42 22.82
C LYS A 325 25.25 -29.45 24.34
N ARG A 326 24.38 -30.30 24.91
CA ARG A 326 24.47 -30.69 26.32
C ARG A 326 25.90 -31.17 26.53
N ARG A 327 26.69 -30.39 27.28
CA ARG A 327 27.90 -30.88 27.95
C ARG A 327 27.47 -31.47 29.27
#